data_AF-A0A926ZDX5-F1
#
_entry.id   AF-A0A926ZDX5-F1
#
_cell.length_a   1.000
_cell.length_b   1.000
_cell.length_c   1.000
_cell.angle_alpha   90.00
_cell.angle_beta   90.00
_cell.angle_gamma   90.00
#
_symmetry.space_group_name_H-M   'P 1'
#
loop_
_entity.id
_entity.type
_entity.pdbx_description
1 polymer ?
#
loop_
_entity_poly.entity_id
_entity_poly.type
_entity_poly.pdbx_seq_one_letter_code
_entity_poly.pdbx_strand_id
1 'polypeptide(L)' 'MVNTASVWKRTQQITLSLPVQASLLTGLCMLTLWTFYFSTYPPAHNAVHQTRHDTLGVACH' A
#
# COMPACT_ATOMS: atom_id res chain seq x y z
N MET A 1 -27.17 29.14 14.88
CA MET A 1 -26.17 29.54 13.86
C MET A 1 -24.89 28.75 14.12
N VAL A 2 -24.42 27.95 13.16
CA VAL A 2 -23.17 27.18 13.31
C VAL A 2 -22.00 28.14 13.15
N ASN A 3 -21.12 28.22 14.16
CA ASN A 3 -19.95 29.08 14.12
C ASN A 3 -18.85 28.44 13.25
N THR A 4 -18.75 28.85 11.99
CA THR A 4 -17.84 28.30 10.98
C THR A 4 -16.37 28.36 11.40
N ALA A 5 -15.95 29.39 12.13
CA ALA A 5 -14.60 29.51 12.68
C ALA A 5 -14.26 28.40 13.69
N SER A 6 -15.23 27.99 14.51
CA SER A 6 -15.03 26.90 15.48
C SER A 6 -14.93 25.53 14.81
N VAL A 7 -15.68 25.32 13.72
CA VAL A 7 -15.61 24.11 12.91
C VAL A 7 -14.25 24.00 12.24
N TRP A 8 -13.77 25.09 11.63
CA TRP A 8 -12.45 25.13 10.98
C TRP A 8 -11.31 24.80 11.95
N LYS A 9 -11.31 25.42 13.13
CA LYS A 9 -10.31 25.15 14.17
C LYS A 9 -10.31 23.68 14.60
N ARG A 10 -11.50 23.08 14.77
CA ARG A 10 -11.64 21.68 15.15
C ARG A 10 -11.12 20.74 14.05
N THR A 11 -11.42 21.05 12.79
CA THR A 11 -10.87 20.29 11.64
C THR A 11 -9.34 20.36 11.62
N GLN A 12 -8.75 21.55 11.80
CA GLN A 12 -7.29 21.70 11.88
C GLN A 12 -6.70 20.86 13.01
N GLN A 13 -7.31 20.88 14.20
CA GLN A 13 -6.83 20.10 15.35
C GLN A 13 -6.84 18.60 15.08
N ILE A 14 -7.85 18.09 14.37
CA ILE A 14 -7.94 16.67 14.02
C ILE A 14 -6.91 16.32 12.93
N THR A 15 -6.88 17.08 11.84
CA THR A 15 -6.00 16.80 10.69
C THR A 15 -4.52 16.90 11.06
N LEU A 16 -4.14 17.90 11.86
CA LEU A 16 -2.76 18.08 12.32
C LEU A 16 -2.46 17.26 13.59
N SER A 17 -3.40 16.45 14.08
CA SER A 17 -3.13 15.61 15.24
C SER A 17 -2.02 14.60 14.94
N LEU A 18 -1.16 14.38 15.93
CA LEU A 18 -0.12 13.36 15.86
C LEU A 18 -0.63 11.97 15.44
N PRO A 19 -1.75 11.44 15.97
CA PRO A 19 -2.24 10.11 15.55
C PRO A 19 -2.63 10.05 14.07
N VAL A 20 -3.20 11.12 13.50
CA VAL A 20 -3.53 11.18 12.07
C VAL A 20 -2.26 11.23 11.23
N GLN A 21 -1.26 12.00 11.64
CA GLN A 21 0.03 12.03 10.93
C GLN A 21 0.75 10.68 10.99
N ALA A 22 0.73 10.01 12.15
CA ALA A 22 1.35 8.70 12.35
C ALA A 22 0.64 7.60 11.52
N SER A 23 -0.69 7.61 11.45
CA SER A 23 -1.44 6.65 10.66
C SER A 23 -1.21 6.84 9.15
N LEU A 24 -1.16 8.10 8.68
CA LEU A 24 -0.81 8.42 7.29
C LEU A 24 0.59 7.94 6.93
N LEU A 25 1.58 8.21 7.79
CA LEU A 25 2.96 7.74 7.57
C LEU A 25 3.03 6.22 7.54
N THR A 26 2.37 5.54 8.48
CA THR A 26 2.34 4.08 8.53
C THR A 26 1.70 3.49 7.28
N GLY A 27 0.56 4.06 6.84
CA GLY A 27 -0.12 3.64 5.62
C GLY A 27 0.75 3.82 4.38
N LEU A 28 1.47 4.95 4.28
CA LEU A 28 2.42 5.19 3.21
C LEU A 28 3.56 4.16 3.21
N CYS A 29 4.15 3.88 4.37
CA CYS A 29 5.20 2.86 4.49
C CYS A 29 4.69 1.48 4.07
N MET A 30 3.50 1.07 4.52
CA MET A 30 2.90 -0.21 4.14
C MET A 30 2.63 -0.29 2.64
N LEU A 31 2.11 0.79 2.04
CA LEU A 31 1.87 0.84 0.60
C LEU A 31 3.17 0.76 -0.20
N THR A 32 4.22 1.46 0.24
CA THR A 32 5.56 1.40 -0.37
C THR A 32 6.12 -0.02 -0.29
N LEU A 33 6.09 -0.65 0.88
CA LEU A 33 6.57 -2.03 1.07
C LEU A 33 5.77 -3.02 0.22
N TRP A 34 4.44 -2.89 0.21
CA TRP A 34 3.55 -3.71 -0.63
C TRP A 34 3.91 -3.52 -2.11
N THR A 35 4.14 -2.29 -2.55
CA THR A 35 4.51 -2.00 -3.93
C THR A 35 5.85 -2.64 -4.27
N PHE A 36 6.88 -2.51 -3.44
CA PHE A 36 8.17 -3.16 -3.72
C PHE A 36 8.07 -4.69 -3.75
N TYR A 37 7.32 -5.27 -2.82
CA TYR A 37 7.17 -6.72 -2.71
C TYR A 37 6.33 -7.31 -3.86
N PHE A 38 5.28 -6.62 -4.27
CA PHE A 38 4.32 -7.13 -5.25
C PHE A 38 4.46 -6.54 -6.66
N SER A 39 5.19 -5.45 -6.88
CA SER A 39 5.47 -4.96 -8.25
C SER A 39 6.48 -5.85 -8.98
N THR A 40 7.35 -6.54 -8.24
CA THR A 40 8.27 -7.56 -8.77
C THR A 40 7.64 -8.95 -8.83
N TYR A 41 6.48 -9.14 -8.20
CA TYR A 41 5.76 -10.41 -8.20
C TYR A 41 5.33 -10.83 -9.62
N PRO A 42 4.75 -9.98 -10.51
CA PRO A 42 4.41 -10.42 -11.86
C PRO A 42 5.64 -10.85 -12.68
N PRO A 43 6.75 -10.09 -12.74
CA PRO A 43 7.96 -10.56 -13.44
C PRO A 43 8.57 -11.84 -12.87
N ALA A 44 8.69 -11.94 -11.54
CA ALA A 44 9.27 -13.11 -10.88
C ALA A 44 8.35 -14.34 -11.02
N HIS A 45 7.04 -14.17 -10.84
CA HIS A 45 6.04 -15.21 -11.08
C HIS A 45 6.10 -15.69 -12.53
N ASN A 46 6.20 -14.77 -13.50
CA ASN A 46 6.25 -15.12 -14.91
C ASN A 46 7.54 -15.87 -15.28
N ALA A 47 8.69 -15.46 -14.74
CA ALA A 47 9.96 -16.17 -14.95
C ALA A 47 9.92 -17.60 -14.38
N VAL A 48 9.44 -17.76 -13.15
CA VAL A 48 9.29 -19.09 -12.52
C VAL A 48 8.29 -19.95 -13.30
N HIS A 49 7.19 -19.37 -13.75
CA HIS A 49 6.20 -20.07 -14.56
C HIS A 49 6.79 -20.51 -15.91
N GLN A 50 7.57 -19.66 -16.58
CA GLN A 50 8.27 -20.01 -17.83
C GLN A 50 9.24 -21.17 -17.62
N THR A 51 10.05 -21.14 -16.56
CA THR A 51 10.96 -22.25 -16.23
C THR A 51 10.22 -23.57 -16.01
N ARG A 52 9.00 -23.53 -15.45
CA ARG A 52 8.18 -24.74 -15.28
C ARG A 52 7.68 -25.29 -16.62
N HIS A 53 7.28 -24.44 -17.56
CA HIS A 53 6.92 -24.86 -18.92
C HIS A 53 8.08 -25.47 -19.68
N ASP A 54 9.30 -24.98 -19.48
CA ASP A 54 10.50 -25.49 -20.15
C ASP A 54 11.08 -26.76 -19.50
N THR A 55 10.60 -27.14 -18.30
CA THR A 55 11.07 -28.32 -17.56
C THR A 55 10.14 -29.51 -17.77
N LEU A 56 10.54 -30.46 -18.61
CA LEU A 56 9.83 -31.73 -18.83
C LEU A 56 9.57 -32.46 -17.50
N GLY A 57 8.30 -32.67 -17.16
CA GLY A 57 7.86 -33.41 -15.97
C GLY A 57 7.33 -32.55 -14.82
N VAL A 58 7.41 -31.22 -14.91
CA VAL A 58 6.72 -30.33 -13.96
C VAL A 58 5.30 -30.08 -14.46
N ALA A 59 4.29 -30.50 -13.70
CA ALA A 59 2.90 -30.22 -14.03
C ALA A 59 2.61 -28.72 -13.94
N CYS A 60 2.02 -28.17 -15.00
CA CYS A 60 1.35 -26.87 -15.03
C CYS A 60 -0.17 -27.10 -15.15
N HIS A 61 -0.99 -26.11 -14.79
CA HIS A 61 -2.46 -26.18 -14.90
C HIS A 61 -2.89 -26.47 -16.34
#